data_AF-A0A8X6J695-F1
#
_entry.id   AF-A0A8X6J695-F1
#
_cell.length_a   1.000
_cell.length_b   1.000
_cell.length_c   1.000
_cell.angle_alpha   90.00
_cell.angle_beta   90.00
_cell.angle_gamma   90.00
#
_symmetry.space_group_name_H-M   'P 1'
#
loop_
_entity.id
_entity.type
_entity.pdbx_description
1 polymer ?
#
loop_
_entity_poly.entity_id
_entity_poly.type
_entity_poly.pdbx_seq_one_letter_code
_entity_poly.pdbx_strand_id
1 'polypeptide(L)' 'YDFHQFPQSVADHLLLTLFNPEEVWNKLSGRKNSAPGPYGIQYSTLKARDPGAHLLSAIYNKVLDLSTIPSSWKTA' A
#
# COMPACT_ATOMS: atom_id res chain seq x y z
N TYR A 1 33.16 1.06 18.22
CA TYR A 1 32.36 1.20 16.98
C TYR A 1 31.74 -0.14 16.72
N ASP A 2 30.43 -0.28 16.89
CA ASP A 2 29.71 -1.43 16.32
C ASP A 2 28.29 -0.97 16.00
N PHE A 3 28.09 -0.64 14.73
CA PHE A 3 26.80 -0.26 14.18
C PHE A 3 26.02 -1.56 13.97
N HIS A 4 24.91 -1.72 14.68
CA HIS A 4 23.92 -2.76 14.41
C HIS A 4 23.45 -2.65 12.95
N GLN A 5 24.11 -3.41 12.09
CA GLN A 5 23.74 -3.63 10.70
C GLN A 5 22.49 -4.52 10.73
N PHE A 6 21.30 -3.92 10.74
CA PHE A 6 20.09 -4.65 10.39
C PHE A 6 20.30 -5.20 8.97
N PRO A 7 20.18 -6.52 8.74
CA PRO A 7 20.42 -7.08 7.43
C PRO A 7 19.36 -6.53 6.47
N GLN A 8 19.84 -5.76 5.49
CA GLN A 8 19.08 -5.16 4.39
C GLN A 8 18.11 -6.19 3.73
N SER A 9 18.47 -7.48 3.76
CA SER A 9 17.71 -8.56 3.13
C SER A 9 16.31 -8.81 3.70
N VAL A 10 16.06 -8.50 4.98
CA VAL A 10 14.72 -8.74 5.57
C VAL A 10 13.72 -7.71 5.08
N ALA A 11 14.18 -6.46 4.88
CA ALA A 11 13.36 -5.39 4.31
C ALA A 11 13.02 -5.68 2.83
N ASP A 12 13.98 -6.21 2.07
CA ASP A 12 13.74 -6.63 0.69
C ASP A 12 12.73 -7.78 0.61
N HIS A 13 12.79 -8.76 1.53
CA HIS A 13 11.79 -9.83 1.62
C HIS A 13 10.37 -9.34 2.01
N LEU A 14 10.28 -8.31 2.86
CA LEU A 14 8.99 -7.70 3.21
C LEU A 14 8.39 -6.91 2.02
N LEU A 15 9.22 -6.34 1.15
CA LEU A 15 8.77 -5.65 -0.06
C LEU A 15 8.33 -6.61 -1.18
N LEU A 16 8.74 -7.88 -1.12
CA LEU A 16 8.37 -8.92 -2.10
C LEU A 16 7.09 -9.69 -1.74
N THR A 17 6.52 -9.44 -0.55
CA THR A 17 5.32 -10.17 -0.11
C THR A 17 4.08 -9.52 -0.71
N LEU A 18 3.22 -10.33 -1.36
CA LEU A 18 1.97 -9.83 -1.95
C LEU A 18 1.07 -9.23 -0.87
N PHE A 19 0.44 -8.10 -1.21
CA PHE A 19 -0.58 -7.45 -0.39
C PHE A 19 -1.81 -8.35 -0.27
N ASN A 20 -2.16 -8.69 0.98
CA ASN A 20 -3.39 -9.42 1.31
C ASN A 20 -4.59 -8.43 1.36
N PRO A 21 -5.75 -8.74 0.73
CA PRO A 21 -6.94 -7.91 0.81
C PRO A 21 -7.33 -7.49 2.25
N GLU A 22 -7.23 -8.40 3.21
CA GLU A 22 -7.56 -8.10 4.61
C GLU A 22 -6.62 -7.05 5.22
N GLU A 23 -5.32 -7.12 4.93
CA GLU A 23 -4.35 -6.11 5.39
C GLU A 23 -4.67 -4.74 4.77
N VAL A 24 -4.93 -4.72 3.46
CA VAL A 24 -5.29 -3.50 2.73
C VAL A 24 -6.59 -2.92 3.29
N TRP A 25 -7.59 -3.76 3.54
CA TRP A 25 -8.86 -3.35 4.12
C TRP A 25 -8.70 -2.81 5.53
N ASN A 26 -7.91 -3.45 6.39
CA ASN A 26 -7.64 -2.98 7.76
C ASN A 26 -6.95 -1.61 7.76
N LYS A 27 -5.98 -1.41 6.85
CA LYS A 27 -5.35 -0.09 6.67
C LYS A 27 -6.33 0.95 6.13
N LEU A 28 -7.18 0.59 5.17
CA LEU A 28 -8.15 1.51 4.57
C LEU A 28 -9.26 1.89 5.57
N SER A 29 -9.82 0.91 6.28
CA SER A 29 -10.96 1.06 7.19
C SER A 29 -10.65 2.03 8.32
N GLY A 30 -9.43 2.00 8.87
CA GLY A 30 -8.96 2.92 9.91
C GLY A 30 -8.74 4.37 9.47
N ARG A 31 -8.75 4.67 8.15
CA ARG A 31 -8.52 6.04 7.66
C ARG A 31 -9.81 6.85 7.64
N LYS A 32 -9.74 8.07 8.17
CA LYS A 32 -10.76 9.12 8.00
C LYS A 32 -10.46 9.88 6.70
N ASN A 33 -11.50 10.42 6.07
CA ASN A 33 -11.33 11.27 4.89
C ASN A 33 -10.41 12.45 5.23
N SER A 34 -9.35 12.62 4.45
CA SER A 34 -8.53 13.83 4.43
C SER A 34 -8.91 14.68 3.22
N ALA A 35 -8.28 15.85 3.07
CA ALA A 35 -8.34 16.58 1.80
C ALA A 35 -8.02 15.60 0.65
N PRO A 36 -8.90 15.47 -0.35
CA PRO A 36 -8.71 14.51 -1.42
C PRO A 36 -7.51 14.92 -2.29
N GLY A 37 -6.85 13.93 -2.89
CA GLY A 37 -5.81 14.18 -3.87
C GLY A 37 -6.35 14.85 -5.14
N PRO A 38 -5.48 15.08 -6.15
CA PRO A 38 -5.84 15.77 -7.41
C PRO A 38 -7.07 15.18 -8.14
N TYR A 39 -7.33 13.89 -7.94
CA TYR A 39 -8.44 13.17 -8.56
C TYR A 39 -9.75 13.18 -7.76
N GLY A 40 -9.79 13.84 -6.59
CA GLY A 40 -11.02 13.98 -5.80
C GLY A 40 -11.49 12.70 -5.07
N ILE A 41 -10.76 11.59 -5.18
CA ILE A 41 -11.16 10.30 -4.60
C ILE A 41 -10.89 10.31 -3.09
N GLN A 42 -11.95 10.11 -2.30
CA GLN A 42 -11.88 10.00 -0.84
C GLN A 42 -11.78 8.53 -0.39
N TYR A 43 -11.27 8.30 0.83
CA TYR A 43 -11.23 6.97 1.43
C TYR A 43 -12.62 6.35 1.57
N SER A 44 -13.65 7.14 1.89
CA SER A 44 -15.05 6.67 1.94
C SER A 44 -15.52 6.12 0.60
N THR A 45 -15.15 6.75 -0.52
CA THR A 45 -15.48 6.28 -1.86
C THR A 45 -14.83 4.93 -2.14
N LEU A 46 -13.55 4.77 -1.77
CA LEU A 46 -12.84 3.51 -1.91
C LEU A 46 -13.50 2.39 -1.09
N LYS A 47 -13.84 2.67 0.18
CA LYS A 47 -14.54 1.70 1.06
C LYS A 47 -15.89 1.27 0.48
N ALA A 48 -16.63 2.20 -0.11
CA ALA A 48 -17.95 1.93 -0.68
C ALA A 48 -17.87 1.16 -2.02
N ARG A 49 -16.83 1.40 -2.82
CA ARG A 49 -16.67 0.82 -4.16
C ARG A 49 -15.91 -0.51 -4.16
N ASP A 50 -15.07 -0.76 -3.17
CA ASP A 50 -14.29 -2.00 -3.03
C ASP A 50 -14.34 -2.52 -1.57
N PRO A 51 -15.50 -3.01 -1.10
CA PRO A 51 -15.61 -3.63 0.22
C PRO A 51 -14.67 -4.83 0.33
N GLY A 52 -13.84 -4.88 1.39
CA GLY A 52 -12.83 -5.93 1.56
C GLY A 52 -11.53 -5.71 0.78
N ALA A 53 -11.41 -4.61 0.03
CA ALA A 53 -10.20 -4.19 -0.67
C ALA A 53 -9.62 -5.22 -1.68
N HIS A 54 -10.48 -6.02 -2.31
CA HIS A 54 -10.05 -7.03 -3.27
C HIS A 54 -9.43 -6.39 -4.53
N LEU A 55 -10.08 -5.37 -5.09
CA LEU A 55 -9.57 -4.69 -6.28
C LEU A 55 -8.28 -3.92 -5.98
N LEU A 56 -8.25 -3.19 -4.85
CA LEU A 56 -7.06 -2.43 -4.44
C LEU A 56 -5.86 -3.35 -4.21
N SER A 57 -6.05 -4.50 -3.55
CA SER A 57 -4.97 -5.48 -3.36
C SER A 57 -4.43 -6.01 -4.69
N ALA A 58 -5.30 -6.33 -5.65
CA ALA A 58 -4.90 -6.79 -6.98
C ALA A 58 -4.10 -5.71 -7.74
N ILE A 59 -4.52 -4.45 -7.65
CA ILE A 59 -3.79 -3.32 -8.27
C ILE A 59 -2.41 -3.17 -7.63
N TYR A 60 -2.30 -3.17 -6.31
CA TYR A 60 -1.01 -3.04 -5.62
C TYR A 60 -0.05 -4.20 -5.96
N ASN A 61 -0.57 -5.43 -5.98
CA ASN A 61 0.20 -6.60 -6.40
C ASN A 61 0.64 -6.52 -7.85
N LYS A 62 -0.19 -5.96 -8.74
CA LYS A 62 0.20 -5.78 -10.14
C LYS A 62 1.27 -4.71 -10.32
N VAL A 63 1.18 -3.62 -9.55
CA VAL A 63 2.21 -2.57 -9.54
C VAL A 63 3.55 -3.13 -9.04
N LEU A 64 3.51 -3.99 -8.00
CA LEU A 64 4.69 -4.68 -7.49
C LEU A 64 5.30 -5.63 -8.52
N ASP A 65 4.47 -6.45 -9.19
CA ASP A 65 4.87 -7.35 -10.28
C ASP A 65 5.55 -6.60 -11.44
N LEU A 66 5.01 -5.44 -11.81
CA LEU A 66 5.58 -4.59 -12.87
C LEU A 66 6.88 -3.89 -12.46
N SER A 67 7.34 -4.02 -11.20
CA SER A 67 8.49 -3.30 -10.63
C SER A 67 8.45 -1.79 -10.89
N THR A 68 7.25 -1.25 -11.15
CA THR A 68 7.04 0.13 -11.55
C THR A 68 6.39 0.84 -10.38
N ILE A 69 7.20 1.26 -9.40
CA ILE A 69 6.70 2.06 -8.29
C ILE A 69 6.27 3.43 -8.84
N PRO A 70 5.01 3.85 -8.70
CA PRO A 70 4.57 5.16 -9.15
C PRO A 70 5.39 6.25 -8.47
N SER A 71 5.85 7.24 -9.23
CA SER A 71 6.64 8.37 -8.71
C SER A 71 5.93 9.19 -7.63
N SER A 72 4.60 9.07 -7.55
CA SER A 72 3.76 9.70 -6.53
C SER A 72 3.77 8.98 -5.17
N TRP A 73 4.28 7.74 -5.11
CA TRP A 73 4.45 7.02 -3.84
C TRP A 73 5.71 7.57 -3.18
N LYS A 74 5.53 8.34 -2.10
CA LYS A 74 6.68 8.83 -1.32
C LYS A 74 7.45 7.62 -0.77
N THR A 75 8.70 7.50 -1.18
CA THR A 75 9.72 6.78 -0.41
C THR A 75 9.84 7.53 0.91
N ALA A 76 9.56 6.84 2.02
CA ALA A 76 9.76 7.37 3.36
C ALA A 76 11.24 7.64 3.63
#